data_AF-A0A3D5JTP3-F1
#
_entry.id   AF-A0A3D5JTP3-F1
#
_cell.length_a   1.000
_cell.length_b   1.000
_cell.length_c   1.000
_cell.angle_alpha   90.00
_cell.angle_beta   90.00
_cell.angle_gamma   90.00
#
_symmetry.space_group_name_H-M   'P 1'
#
loop_
_entity.id
_entity.type
_entity.pdbx_description
1 polymer ?
#
loop_
_entity_poly.entity_id
_entity_poly.type
_entity_poly.pdbx_seq_one_letter_code
_entity_poly.pdbx_strand_id
1 'polypeptide(L)'
;TITDASGRTLSGQTAEAFYASVAHSRPLSVGLNCALGATDMRPHVETLSIVADCLVSAHPNAGLPNAFGEYDETPEEMAATLREFAGAGLLNLVGGCCGTTPAHIRAIAEAVADLPPRALPGPALEDAA
;
A
#
# COMPACT_ATOMS: atom_id res chain seq x y z
N THR A 1 8.44 -4.73 1.87
CA THR A 1 8.20 -4.32 3.27
C THR A 1 9.27 -3.35 3.72
N ILE A 2 8.84 -2.22 4.28
CA ILE A 2 9.69 -1.29 5.03
C ILE A 2 9.68 -1.77 6.48
N THR A 3 10.84 -2.01 7.08
CA THR A 3 10.92 -2.80 8.32
C THR A 3 10.56 -2.03 9.58
N ASP A 4 10.75 -0.70 9.57
CA ASP A 4 10.48 0.19 10.70
C ASP A 4 10.48 1.66 10.24
N ALA A 5 10.44 2.59 11.20
CA ALA A 5 10.46 4.03 10.98
C ALA A 5 11.74 4.58 10.31
N SER A 6 12.78 3.76 10.08
CA SER A 6 13.94 4.15 9.27
C SER A 6 13.60 4.32 7.78
N GLY A 7 12.44 3.81 7.35
CA GLY A 7 11.96 3.96 5.98
C GLY A 7 12.68 3.07 4.97
N ARG A 8 13.30 1.97 5.43
CA ARG A 8 14.10 1.06 4.59
C ARG A 8 13.63 -0.40 4.67
N THR A 9 13.93 -1.17 3.64
CA THR A 9 13.88 -2.63 3.67
C THR A 9 14.96 -3.18 4.60
N LEU A 10 14.89 -4.49 4.92
CA LEU A 10 15.93 -5.17 5.71
C LEU A 10 17.33 -5.07 5.07
N SER A 11 17.41 -5.03 3.73
CA SER A 11 18.64 -4.84 2.96
C SER A 11 19.08 -3.37 2.86
N GLY A 12 18.35 -2.44 3.48
CA GLY A 12 18.68 -1.02 3.54
C GLY A 12 18.16 -0.16 2.38
N GLN A 13 17.31 -0.69 1.50
CA GLN A 13 16.79 0.06 0.35
C GLN A 13 15.60 0.93 0.77
N THR A 14 15.54 2.17 0.27
CA THR A 14 14.31 2.96 0.27
C THR A 14 13.30 2.39 -0.74
N ALA A 15 12.06 2.87 -0.69
CA ALA A 15 11.01 2.41 -1.60
C ALA A 15 11.37 2.67 -3.08
N GLU A 16 11.89 3.85 -3.39
CA GLU A 16 12.34 4.20 -4.74
C GLU A 16 13.57 3.40 -5.18
N ALA A 17 14.51 3.15 -4.27
CA ALA A 17 15.70 2.34 -4.58
C ALA A 17 15.34 0.87 -4.85
N PHE A 18 14.38 0.32 -4.10
CA PHE A 18 13.84 -1.01 -4.37
C PHE A 18 13.18 -1.06 -5.75
N TYR A 19 12.27 -0.13 -6.04
CA TYR A 19 11.59 -0.08 -7.34
C TYR A 19 12.59 0.02 -8.50
N ALA A 20 13.55 0.95 -8.43
CA ALA A 20 14.59 1.09 -9.45
C ALA A 20 15.36 -0.22 -9.71
N SER A 21 15.60 -1.03 -8.68
CA SER A 21 16.30 -2.31 -8.83
C SER A 21 15.46 -3.40 -9.53
N VAL A 22 14.13 -3.32 -9.47
CA VAL A 22 13.22 -4.35 -10.00
C VAL A 22 12.41 -3.92 -11.23
N ALA A 23 12.39 -2.62 -11.57
CA ALA A 23 11.59 -2.05 -12.65
C ALA A 23 11.81 -2.75 -14.01
N HIS A 24 13.04 -3.20 -14.28
CA HIS A 24 13.40 -3.94 -15.50
C HIS A 24 12.59 -5.22 -15.71
N SER A 25 12.01 -5.79 -14.65
CA SER A 25 11.16 -6.99 -14.72
C SER A 25 9.74 -6.69 -15.25
N ARG A 26 9.36 -5.41 -15.42
CA ARG A 26 8.03 -4.95 -15.83
C ARG A 26 6.92 -5.61 -14.98
N PRO A 27 6.96 -5.45 -13.65
CA PRO A 27 5.98 -6.11 -12.78
C PRO A 27 4.57 -5.58 -13.07
N LEU A 28 3.56 -6.44 -12.90
CA LEU A 28 2.16 -6.00 -12.95
C LEU A 28 1.86 -4.98 -11.84
N SER A 29 2.39 -5.23 -10.64
CA SER A 29 2.25 -4.34 -9.50
C SER A 29 3.50 -4.35 -8.61
N VAL A 30 3.79 -3.21 -7.99
CA VAL A 30 4.71 -3.07 -6.87
C VAL A 30 3.96 -2.50 -5.66
N GLY A 31 4.35 -2.86 -4.45
CA GLY A 31 3.68 -2.36 -3.27
C GLY A 31 4.33 -2.72 -1.97
N LEU A 32 3.62 -2.38 -0.89
CA LEU A 32 4.06 -2.57 0.47
C LEU A 32 3.03 -3.39 1.24
N ASN A 33 3.53 -4.29 2.09
CA ASN A 33 2.72 -5.02 3.04
C ASN A 33 3.46 -5.19 4.37
N CYS A 34 2.68 -5.35 5.43
CA CYS A 34 3.15 -5.62 6.79
C CYS A 34 4.02 -4.50 7.39
N ALA A 35 4.59 -4.79 8.56
CA ALA A 35 5.48 -3.98 9.41
C ALA A 35 4.91 -2.66 9.95
N LEU A 36 4.14 -1.95 9.13
CA LEU A 36 3.56 -0.66 9.44
C LEU A 36 2.04 -0.73 9.40
N GLY A 37 1.39 0.10 10.24
CA GLY A 37 -0.02 0.46 10.05
C GLY A 37 -0.19 1.35 8.83
N ALA A 38 -1.44 1.67 8.47
CA ALA A 38 -1.75 2.45 7.28
C ALA A 38 -1.07 3.84 7.32
N THR A 39 -1.25 4.59 8.40
CA THR A 39 -0.69 5.95 8.56
C THR A 39 0.82 6.01 8.33
N ASP A 40 1.58 5.13 8.98
CA ASP A 40 3.04 5.11 8.86
C ASP A 40 3.51 4.62 7.48
N MET A 41 2.71 3.80 6.80
CA MET A 41 3.00 3.31 5.46
C MET A 41 2.82 4.38 4.37
N ARG A 42 2.01 5.42 4.63
CA ARG A 42 1.62 6.43 3.63
C ARG A 42 2.78 7.05 2.86
N PRO A 43 3.84 7.59 3.50
CA PRO A 43 4.88 8.30 2.77
C PRO A 43 5.61 7.40 1.77
N HIS A 44 5.72 6.11 2.08
CA HIS A 44 6.37 5.13 1.21
C HIS A 44 5.49 4.74 0.01
N VAL A 45 4.17 4.68 0.21
CA VAL A 45 3.20 4.49 -0.88
C VAL A 45 3.18 5.71 -1.79
N GLU A 46 3.22 6.92 -1.23
CA GLU A 46 3.32 8.17 -2.01
C GLU A 46 4.58 8.15 -2.90
N THR A 47 5.74 7.80 -2.34
CA THR A 47 6.96 7.63 -3.13
C THR A 47 6.79 6.62 -4.26
N LEU A 48 6.24 5.42 -3.98
CA LEU A 48 6.00 4.42 -5.03
C LEU A 48 5.02 4.92 -6.10
N SER A 49 3.97 5.64 -5.72
CA SER A 49 2.98 6.20 -6.64
C SER A 49 3.57 7.19 -7.64
N ILE A 50 4.67 7.85 -7.27
CA ILE A 50 5.40 8.81 -8.12
C ILE A 50 6.36 8.08 -9.06
N VAL A 51 7.11 7.09 -8.56
CA VAL A 51 8.20 6.47 -9.34
C VAL A 51 7.78 5.26 -10.15
N ALA A 52 6.69 4.59 -9.79
CA ALA A 52 6.26 3.36 -10.45
C ALA A 52 5.47 3.61 -11.74
N ASP A 53 5.87 2.91 -12.80
CA ASP A 53 5.13 2.86 -14.08
C ASP A 53 4.05 1.76 -14.11
N CYS A 54 4.05 0.87 -13.11
CA CYS A 54 3.09 -0.21 -12.92
C CYS A 54 2.05 0.12 -11.84
N LEU A 55 1.17 -0.86 -11.54
CA LEU A 55 0.14 -0.71 -10.52
C LEU A 55 0.74 -0.63 -9.12
N VAL A 56 0.21 0.25 -8.27
CA VAL A 56 0.66 0.38 -6.87
C VAL A 56 -0.29 -0.32 -5.92
N SER A 57 0.27 -1.08 -4.97
CA SER A 57 -0.50 -1.81 -3.95
C SER A 57 -0.09 -1.51 -2.51
N ALA A 58 -1.05 -1.54 -1.58
CA ALA A 58 -0.79 -1.39 -0.15
C ALA A 58 -1.64 -2.36 0.69
N HIS A 59 -0.98 -3.06 1.60
CA HIS A 59 -1.59 -4.02 2.53
C HIS A 59 -1.01 -3.82 3.94
N PRO A 60 -1.39 -2.74 4.65
CA PRO A 60 -0.87 -2.47 5.98
C PRO A 60 -1.38 -3.46 7.02
N ASN A 61 -0.73 -3.47 8.19
CA ASN A 61 -1.28 -4.10 9.38
C ASN A 61 -2.49 -3.30 9.90
N ALA A 62 -3.33 -3.91 10.74
CA ALA A 62 -4.34 -3.21 11.52
C ALA A 62 -3.66 -2.46 12.69
N GLY A 63 -2.96 -1.37 12.36
CA GLY A 63 -2.08 -0.64 13.27
C GLY A 63 -0.76 -1.36 13.59
N LEU A 64 0.01 -0.79 14.51
CA LEU A 64 1.19 -1.44 15.09
C LEU A 64 0.77 -2.40 16.20
N PRO A 65 1.48 -3.53 16.39
CA PRO A 65 1.14 -4.46 17.46
C PRO A 65 1.36 -3.79 18.83
N ASN A 66 0.42 -4.01 19.75
CA ASN A 66 0.53 -3.55 21.13
C ASN A 66 1.55 -4.39 21.94
N ALA A 67 1.73 -4.09 23.22
CA ALA A 67 2.69 -4.79 24.08
C ALA A 67 2.39 -6.30 24.27
N PHE A 68 1.17 -6.74 23.94
CA PHE A 68 0.75 -8.15 23.96
C PHE A 68 0.85 -8.81 22.58
N GLY A 69 1.27 -8.08 21.55
CA GLY A 69 1.36 -8.56 20.17
C GLY A 69 0.02 -8.55 19.43
N GLU A 70 -1.00 -7.90 19.98
CA GLU A 70 -2.34 -7.79 19.39
C GLU A 70 -2.45 -6.52 18.53
N TYR A 71 -3.46 -6.49 17.66
CA TYR A 71 -3.72 -5.38 16.73
C TYR A 71 -5.07 -4.75 17.09
N ASP A 72 -5.03 -3.49 17.53
CA ASP A 72 -6.18 -2.81 18.13
C ASP A 72 -6.93 -1.90 17.14
N GLU A 73 -6.34 -1.62 15.97
CA GLU A 73 -6.99 -0.78 14.95
C GLU A 73 -8.24 -1.49 14.43
N THR A 74 -9.36 -0.76 14.40
CA THR A 74 -10.65 -1.29 13.97
C THR A 74 -10.81 -1.31 12.45
N PRO A 75 -11.76 -2.11 11.91
CA PRO A 75 -12.11 -2.07 10.49
C PRO A 75 -12.40 -0.65 9.96
N GLU A 76 -13.12 0.14 10.74
CA GLU A 76 -13.55 1.49 10.36
C GLU A 76 -12.38 2.48 10.32
N GLU A 77 -11.48 2.42 11.31
CA GLU A 77 -10.28 3.26 11.36
C GLU A 77 -9.35 2.95 10.19
N MET A 78 -9.04 1.67 9.97
CA MET A 78 -8.17 1.25 8.88
C MET A 78 -8.76 1.62 7.51
N ALA A 79 -10.07 1.40 7.31
CA ALA A 79 -10.76 1.73 6.07
C ALA A 79 -10.81 3.25 5.82
N ALA A 80 -11.00 4.07 6.85
CA ALA A 80 -10.97 5.53 6.72
C ALA A 80 -9.62 6.03 6.20
N THR A 81 -8.51 5.54 6.78
CA THR A 81 -7.16 5.90 6.31
C THR A 81 -6.90 5.42 4.88
N LEU A 82 -7.27 4.18 4.55
CA LEU A 82 -7.08 3.66 3.20
C LEU A 82 -7.97 4.34 2.14
N ARG A 83 -9.13 4.86 2.54
CA ARG A 83 -9.95 5.72 1.68
C ARG A 83 -9.25 7.02 1.32
N GLU A 84 -8.49 7.62 2.24
CA GLU A 84 -7.67 8.80 1.93
C GLU A 84 -6.60 8.48 0.88
N PHE A 85 -5.99 7.30 0.95
CA PHE A 85 -4.97 6.89 -0.01
C PHE A 85 -5.58 6.73 -1.41
N ALA A 86 -6.71 6.04 -1.48
CA ALA A 86 -7.45 5.87 -2.73
C ALA A 86 -7.92 7.22 -3.29
N GLY A 87 -8.45 8.10 -2.44
CA GLY A 87 -8.93 9.44 -2.83
C GLY A 87 -7.81 10.36 -3.31
N ALA A 88 -6.59 10.17 -2.81
CA ALA A 88 -5.39 10.84 -3.29
C ALA A 88 -4.80 10.19 -4.56
N GLY A 89 -5.43 9.14 -5.09
CA GLY A 89 -4.99 8.46 -6.31
C GLY A 89 -3.68 7.69 -6.13
N LEU A 90 -3.40 7.19 -4.93
CA LEU A 90 -2.13 6.51 -4.64
C LEU A 90 -2.14 5.02 -4.98
N LEU A 91 -3.31 4.40 -5.05
CA LEU A 91 -3.47 2.94 -5.07
C LEU A 91 -4.22 2.44 -6.30
N ASN A 92 -3.81 1.26 -6.77
CA ASN A 92 -4.56 0.44 -7.72
C ASN A 92 -5.13 -0.82 -7.04
N LEU A 93 -4.45 -1.32 -6.01
CA LEU A 93 -4.82 -2.50 -5.24
C LEU A 93 -4.68 -2.18 -3.75
N VAL A 94 -5.62 -2.64 -2.92
CA VAL A 94 -5.61 -2.39 -1.48
C VAL A 94 -6.14 -3.60 -0.72
N GLY A 95 -5.57 -3.87 0.45
CA GLY A 95 -6.04 -4.91 1.34
C GLY A 95 -5.42 -4.80 2.72
N GLY A 96 -5.26 -5.95 3.38
CA GLY A 96 -4.78 -6.03 4.75
C GLY A 96 -3.68 -7.07 4.95
N CYS A 97 -2.87 -6.89 6.00
CA CYS A 97 -1.86 -7.85 6.45
C CYS A 97 -2.14 -8.31 7.89
N CYS A 98 -1.16 -8.28 8.80
CA CYS A 98 -1.33 -8.78 10.16
C CYS A 98 -2.39 -7.97 10.93
N GLY A 99 -3.19 -8.65 11.76
CA GLY A 99 -4.29 -8.05 12.51
C GLY A 99 -5.58 -7.86 11.71
N THR A 100 -5.52 -7.86 10.37
CA THR A 100 -6.72 -7.69 9.56
C THR A 100 -7.59 -8.94 9.55
N THR A 101 -8.90 -8.72 9.41
CA THR A 101 -9.94 -9.76 9.44
C THR A 101 -10.88 -9.60 8.24
N PRO A 102 -11.79 -10.56 7.97
CA PRO A 102 -12.82 -10.36 6.94
C PRO A 102 -13.67 -9.09 7.13
N ALA A 103 -13.85 -8.62 8.37
CA ALA A 103 -14.53 -7.36 8.65
C ALA A 103 -13.72 -6.15 8.14
N HIS A 104 -12.40 -6.16 8.35
CA HIS A 104 -11.50 -5.14 7.77
C HIS A 104 -11.57 -5.13 6.25
N ILE A 105 -11.47 -6.30 5.61
CA ILE A 105 -11.50 -6.38 4.15
C ILE A 105 -12.84 -5.87 3.58
N ARG A 106 -13.96 -6.17 4.25
CA ARG A 106 -15.28 -5.63 3.88
C ARG A 106 -15.29 -4.10 3.99
N ALA A 107 -14.86 -3.56 5.14
CA ALA A 107 -14.85 -2.11 5.36
C ALA A 107 -13.96 -1.38 4.35
N ILE A 108 -12.77 -1.92 4.05
CA ILE A 108 -11.86 -1.37 3.03
C ILE A 108 -12.53 -1.38 1.65
N ALA A 109 -13.10 -2.52 1.25
CA ALA A 109 -13.74 -2.66 -0.06
C ALA A 109 -14.92 -1.68 -0.22
N GLU A 110 -15.76 -1.54 0.82
CA GLU A 110 -16.88 -0.59 0.83
C GLU A 110 -16.40 0.86 0.79
N ALA A 111 -15.33 1.20 1.52
CA ALA A 111 -14.82 2.57 1.63
C ALA A 111 -14.17 3.10 0.33
N VAL A 112 -13.65 2.22 -0.52
CA VAL A 112 -12.94 2.59 -1.76
C VAL A 112 -13.74 2.32 -3.04
N ALA A 113 -14.94 1.74 -2.93
CA ALA A 113 -15.74 1.27 -4.07
C ALA A 113 -16.14 2.38 -5.06
N ASP A 114 -16.29 3.61 -4.60
CA ASP A 114 -16.69 4.78 -5.40
C ASP A 114 -15.51 5.58 -5.96
N LEU A 115 -14.27 5.17 -5.66
CA LEU A 115 -13.06 5.89 -6.02
C LEU A 115 -12.36 5.26 -7.24
N PRO A 116 -11.86 6.07 -8.19
CA PRO A 116 -11.10 5.54 -9.30
C PRO A 116 -9.73 5.02 -8.83
N PRO A 117 -9.19 3.98 -9.47
CA PRO A 117 -7.82 3.56 -9.23
C PRO A 117 -6.83 4.63 -9.71
N ARG A 118 -5.61 4.61 -9.16
CA ARG A 118 -4.50 5.46 -9.60
C ARG A 118 -4.28 5.38 -11.13
N ALA A 119 -4.17 6.53 -11.78
CA ALA A 119 -3.78 6.62 -13.19
C ALA A 119 -2.29 6.30 -13.39
N LEU A 120 -1.96 5.53 -14.43
CA LEU A 120 -0.57 5.23 -14.77
C LEU A 120 0.10 6.39 -15.52
N PRO A 121 1.44 6.57 -15.44
CA PRO A 121 2.16 7.68 -16.07
C PRO A 121 2.30 7.59 -17.61
N GLY A 122 1.77 6.54 -18.25
CA GLY A 122 1.87 6.27 -19.68
C GLY A 122 0.56 5.78 -20.29
N PRO A 123 0.52 5.50 -21.62
CA PRO A 123 -0.66 4.91 -22.23
C PRO A 123 -1.04 3.61 -21.50
N ALA A 124 -2.35 3.35 -21.42
CA ALA A 124 -2.86 2.16 -20.73
C ALA A 124 -2.14 0.91 -21.24
N LEU A 125 -1.95 -0.08 -20.36
CA LEU A 125 -1.31 -1.37 -20.67
C LEU A 125 -1.90 -2.07 -21.94
N GLU A 126 -3.07 -1.63 -22.39
CA GLU A 126 -3.75 -2.03 -23.63
C GLU A 126 -2.90 -1.78 -24.90
N ASP A 127 -1.96 -0.82 -24.89
CA ASP A 127 -1.15 -0.48 -26.07
C ASP A 127 0.18 -1.26 -26.18
N ALA A 128 0.45 -2.19 -25.25
CA ALA A 128 1.73 -2.92 -25.16
C ALA A 128 1.65 -4.40 -25.58
N ALA A 129 0.53 -4.82 -26.20
CA ALA A 129 0.31 -6.15 -26.77
C ALA A 129 0.31 -6.11 -28.30
#